data_AF-A0A087FXW2-F1
#
_entry.id   AF-A0A087FXW2-F1
#
_cell.length_a   1.000
_cell.length_b   1.000
_cell.length_c   1.000
_cell.angle_alpha   90.00
_cell.angle_beta   90.00
_cell.angle_gamma   90.00
#
_symmetry.space_group_name_H-M   'P 1'
#
loop_
_entity.id
_entity.type
_entity.pdbx_description
1 polymer ?
#
loop_
_entity_poly.entity_id
_entity_poly.type
_entity_poly.pdbx_seq_one_letter_code
_entity_poly.pdbx_strand_id
1 'polypeptide(L)' 'MRTDKEERLLAEVADLGSQLVVFPEAFIGSQSFRQRLLLSTLSSTPILISEIRDDDMIPGLRPYEISLLRLFETVSDD' A
#
# COMPACT_ATOMS: atom_id res chain seq x y z
N MET A 1 -24.10 30.93 9.18
CA MET A 1 -22.99 30.82 10.16
C MET A 1 -22.88 29.38 10.69
N ARG A 2 -22.81 28.40 9.79
CA ARG A 2 -22.73 26.95 10.08
C ARG A 2 -21.92 26.21 9.01
N THR A 3 -21.82 26.80 7.82
CA THR A 3 -21.04 26.38 6.64
C THR A 3 -19.52 26.57 6.79
N ASP A 4 -19.07 27.67 7.39
CA ASP A 4 -17.64 28.04 7.34
C ASP A 4 -16.74 27.10 8.15
N LYS A 5 -17.30 26.38 9.15
CA LYS A 5 -16.57 25.41 9.96
C LYS A 5 -16.49 24.05 9.28
N GLU A 6 -17.55 23.64 8.57
CA GLU A 6 -17.55 22.38 7.82
C GLU A 6 -16.66 22.47 6.58
N GLU A 7 -16.62 23.62 5.90
CA GLU A 7 -15.69 23.86 4.79
C GLU A 7 -14.23 23.88 5.26
N ARG A 8 -13.94 24.42 6.46
CA ARG A 8 -12.59 24.38 7.05
C ARG A 8 -12.16 22.96 7.43
N LEU A 9 -13.08 22.16 7.98
CA LEU A 9 -12.80 20.76 8.29
C LEU A 9 -12.57 19.96 7.01
N LEU A 10 -13.39 20.15 5.96
CA LEU A 10 -13.19 19.50 4.66
C LEU A 10 -11.88 19.90 3.98
N ALA A 11 -11.46 21.17 4.11
CA ALA A 11 -10.15 21.62 3.63
C ALA A 11 -8.99 21.00 4.43
N GLU A 12 -9.16 20.81 5.74
CA GLU A 12 -8.17 20.16 6.61
C GLU A 12 -8.08 18.64 6.36
N VAL A 13 -9.21 17.96 6.08
CA VAL A 13 -9.19 16.54 5.67
C VAL A 13 -8.58 16.37 4.27
N ALA A 14 -8.76 17.36 3.38
CA ALA A 14 -8.12 17.36 2.07
C ALA A 14 -6.59 17.59 2.16
N ASP A 15 -6.14 18.46 3.07
CA ASP A 15 -4.71 18.69 3.35
C ASP A 15 -4.05 17.48 4.03
N LEU A 16 -4.81 16.74 4.86
CA LEU A 16 -4.41 15.42 5.38
C LEU A 16 -4.33 14.34 4.27
N GLY A 17 -5.10 14.50 3.19
CA GLY A 17 -5.06 13.64 2.02
C GLY A 17 -3.76 13.77 1.21
N SER A 18 -3.12 14.95 1.22
CA SER A 18 -1.81 15.19 0.59
C SER A 18 -0.64 14.52 1.34
N GLN A 19 -0.86 14.09 2.59
CA GLN A 19 0.13 13.35 3.38
C GLN A 19 -0.04 11.84 3.28
N LEU A 20 -1.13 11.38 2.66
CA LEU A 20 -1.30 9.99 2.30
C LEU A 20 -0.57 9.78 0.98
N VAL A 21 0.53 9.02 1.00
CA VAL A 21 1.16 8.49 -0.20
C VAL A 21 0.06 7.86 -1.05
N VAL A 22 -0.38 8.55 -2.10
CA VAL A 22 -1.39 8.04 -3.02
C VAL A 22 -0.69 6.97 -3.82
N PHE A 23 -0.74 5.73 -3.32
CA PHE A 23 -0.29 4.58 -4.08
C PHE A 23 -1.21 4.46 -5.30
N PRO A 24 -0.69 4.68 -6.53
CA PRO A 24 -1.52 4.73 -7.74
C PRO A 24 -2.22 3.40 -8.01
N GLU A 25 -1.70 2.28 -7.46
CA GLU A 25 -2.29 0.96 -7.61
C GLU A 25 -2.42 0.26 -6.25
N ALA A 26 -3.66 0.10 -5.80
CA ALA A 26 -4.00 -0.62 -4.57
C ALA A 26 -4.56 -2.00 -4.91
N PHE A 27 -3.99 -3.03 -4.30
CA PHE A 27 -4.40 -4.41 -4.45
C PHE A 27 -4.84 -4.98 -3.12
N ILE A 28 -5.81 -5.90 -3.17
CA ILE A 28 -6.34 -6.60 -2.01
C ILE A 28 -5.85 -8.05 -2.03
N GLY A 29 -5.48 -8.55 -0.85
CA GLY A 29 -5.11 -9.93 -0.62
C GLY A 29 -3.73 -10.35 -1.15
N SER A 30 -3.39 -11.61 -0.90
CA SER A 30 -2.07 -12.18 -1.21
C SER A 30 -1.96 -12.81 -2.61
N GLN A 31 -3.03 -12.81 -3.40
CA GLN A 31 -3.01 -13.45 -4.72
C GLN A 31 -2.02 -12.76 -5.66
N SER A 32 -1.22 -13.57 -6.36
CA SER A 32 -0.19 -13.09 -7.30
C SER A 32 0.84 -12.12 -6.69
N PHE A 33 1.11 -12.21 -5.39
CA PHE A 33 2.04 -11.32 -4.66
C PHE A 33 3.40 -11.13 -5.36
N ARG A 34 4.02 -12.23 -5.80
CA ARG A 34 5.30 -12.23 -6.53
C ARG A 34 5.24 -11.44 -7.84
N GLN A 35 4.18 -11.65 -8.63
CA GLN A 35 4.01 -11.01 -9.92
C GLN A 35 3.73 -9.52 -9.74
N ARG A 36 2.91 -9.14 -8.75
CA ARG A 36 2.64 -7.73 -8.42
C ARG A 36 3.92 -6.99 -8.05
N LEU A 37 4.74 -7.56 -7.17
CA LEU A 37 6.04 -6.97 -6.81
C LEU A 37 6.97 -6.86 -8.04
N LEU A 38 7.10 -7.92 -8.83
CA LEU A 38 7.95 -7.90 -10.02
C LEU A 38 7.49 -6.84 -11.03
N LEU A 39 6.19 -6.76 -11.31
CA LEU A 39 5.66 -5.77 -12.25
C LEU A 39 5.81 -4.35 -11.71
N SER A 40 5.58 -4.12 -10.41
CA SER A 40 5.82 -2.83 -9.74
C SER A 40 7.27 -2.39 -9.86
N THR A 41 8.23 -3.30 -9.66
CA THR A 41 9.65 -3.00 -9.82
C THR A 41 10.00 -2.69 -11.29
N LEU A 42 9.49 -3.48 -12.25
CA LEU A 42 9.77 -3.26 -13.67
C LEU A 42 9.11 -1.99 -14.23
N SER A 43 7.93 -1.61 -13.73
CA SER A 43 7.23 -0.40 -14.12
C SER A 43 7.68 0.84 -13.35
N SER A 44 8.47 0.66 -12.28
CA SER A 44 8.83 1.71 -11.32
C SER A 44 7.60 2.40 -10.72
N THR A 45 6.47 1.70 -10.63
CA THR A 45 5.21 2.21 -10.08
C THR A 45 5.03 1.70 -8.65
N PRO A 46 4.89 2.57 -7.64
CA PRO A 46 4.65 2.14 -6.27
C PRO A 46 3.26 1.52 -6.13
N ILE A 47 3.15 0.43 -5.38
CA ILE A 47 1.89 -0.29 -5.15
C ILE A 47 1.61 -0.48 -3.67
N LEU A 48 0.32 -0.57 -3.30
CA LEU A 48 -0.12 -0.96 -1.97
C LEU A 48 -0.80 -2.32 -2.03
N ILE A 49 -0.46 -3.24 -1.12
CA ILE A 49 -1.14 -4.52 -0.99
C ILE A 49 -1.71 -4.62 0.43
N SER A 50 -3.04 -4.56 0.56
CA SER A 50 -3.76 -4.61 1.84
C SER A 50 -4.47 -5.97 2.05
N GLU A 51 -5.02 -6.18 3.24
CA GLU A 51 -5.91 -7.33 3.57
C GLU A 51 -5.27 -8.69 3.24
N ILE A 52 -3.98 -8.80 3.51
CA ILE A 52 -3.21 -10.01 3.24
C ILE A 52 -3.66 -11.10 4.22
N ARG A 53 -4.59 -11.97 3.77
CA ARG A 53 -5.15 -13.09 4.55
C ARG A 53 -5.81 -12.63 5.84
N ASP A 54 -6.59 -11.56 5.77
CA ASP A 54 -7.27 -10.99 6.96
C ASP A 54 -8.23 -11.99 7.63
N ASP A 55 -8.86 -12.88 6.85
CA ASP A 55 -9.80 -13.91 7.33
C ASP A 55 -9.14 -15.24 7.78
N ASP A 56 -7.81 -15.37 7.73
CA ASP A 56 -7.11 -16.62 8.05
C ASP A 56 -6.81 -16.73 9.55
N MET A 57 -6.62 -17.96 10.07
CA MET A 57 -6.23 -18.21 11.47
C MET A 57 -4.89 -17.56 11.80
N ILE A 58 -4.01 -17.43 10.79
CA ILE A 58 -2.73 -16.74 10.89
C ILE A 58 -2.69 -15.68 9.78
N PRO A 59 -3.18 -14.46 10.06
CA PRO A 59 -3.24 -13.39 9.08
C PRO A 59 -1.85 -12.81 8.76
N GLY A 60 -1.76 -12.06 7.67
CA GLY A 60 -0.55 -11.34 7.25
C GLY A 60 0.37 -12.11 6.30
N LEU A 61 1.64 -11.73 6.27
CA LEU A 61 2.66 -12.31 5.38
C LEU A 61 3.13 -13.68 5.88
N ARG A 62 3.34 -14.60 4.94
CA ARG A 62 3.97 -15.89 5.21
C ARG A 62 5.49 -15.73 5.23
N PRO A 63 6.23 -16.62 5.94
CA PRO A 63 7.68 -16.52 6.04
C PRO A 63 8.40 -16.41 4.68
N TYR A 64 7.91 -17.11 3.65
CA TYR A 64 8.49 -17.06 2.31
C TYR A 64 8.26 -15.72 1.58
N GLU A 65 7.18 -14.99 1.87
CA GLU A 65 6.95 -13.65 1.32
C GLU A 65 7.82 -12.61 2.01
N ILE A 66 8.07 -12.76 3.32
CA ILE A 66 9.03 -11.92 4.03
C ILE A 66 10.44 -12.13 3.48
N SER A 67 10.85 -13.38 3.27
CA SER A 67 12.13 -13.69 2.64
C SER A 67 12.23 -13.12 1.21
N LEU A 68 11.12 -13.12 0.47
CA LEU A 68 11.07 -12.48 -0.85
C LEU A 68 11.24 -10.96 -0.76
N LEU A 69 10.56 -10.28 0.16
CA LEU A 69 10.71 -8.83 0.34
C LEU A 69 12.16 -8.46 0.69
N ARG A 70 12.81 -9.24 1.56
CA ARG A 70 14.23 -9.07 1.89
C ARG A 70 15.14 -9.29 0.67
N LEU A 71 14.82 -10.24 -0.20
CA LEU A 71 15.54 -10.44 -1.44
C LEU A 71 15.41 -9.21 -2.35
N PHE A 72 14.21 -8.64 -2.47
CA PHE A 72 13.98 -7.40 -3.23
C PHE A 72 14.78 -6.23 -2.65
N GLU A 73 14.79 -6.06 -1.33
CA GLU A 73 15.61 -5.05 -0.63
C GLU A 73 17.11 -5.25 -0.86
N THR A 74 17.58 -6.49 -1.04
CA THR A 74 19.00 -6.78 -1.28
C THR A 74 19.41 -6.55 -2.74
N VAL A 75 18.49 -6.74 -3.69
CA VAL A 75 18.78 -6.71 -5.14
C VAL A 75 18.49 -5.34 -5.74
N SER A 76 17.50 -4.62 -5.22
CA SER A 76 17.20 -3.25 -5.62
C SER A 76 18.10 -2.30 -4.84
N ASP A 77 18.76 -1.37 -5.53
CA ASP A 77 19.46 -0.25 -4.90
C ASP A 77 18.43 0.80 -4.41
N ASP A 78 18.76 1.48 -3.31
CA ASP A 78 18.07 2.68 -2.80
C ASP A 78 18.29 3.90 -3.74
#